data_AF-A0A920BR24-F1
#
_entry.id   AF-A0A920BR24-F1
#
_cell.length_a   1.000
_cell.length_b   1.000
_cell.length_c   1.000
_cell.angle_alpha   90.00
_cell.angle_beta   90.00
_cell.angle_gamma   90.00
#
_symmetry.space_group_name_H-M   'P 1'
#
loop_
_entity.id
_entity.type
_entity.pdbx_description
1 polymer ?
#
loop_
_entity_poly.entity_id
_entity_poly.type
_entity_poly.pdbx_seq_one_letter_code
_entity_poly.pdbx_strand_id
1 'polypeptide(L)'
;MHLSAERPVLVHGRDFHTGPVMNQTPVWMPPQKRGFWSRLTPVQRVGLIAAALILPCCGGLTAIGALTDSPKPVATDLPATEQLAAEPSATPGDALAGGLSATPGDPPDDAPAGGLSATPGDTPDDPPTTEAATTAATTTKTVKVTKAVGFSTKTVKDDNLEEGKTRVRTKGVPGVRTLTYRVVVSGGKEASRKLVSDVVTRKPVTKVVAIGTKTAGDGCDPNYDPCVPVASDVDCAGGSGNGPAYVDGPITVIGDDVYDLDRDGDGVACDS
;
A
#
# COMPACT_ATOMS: atom_id res chain seq x y z
N MET A 1 -66.82 -0.33 56.98
CA MET A 1 -66.18 -1.18 58.03
C MET A 1 -64.88 -1.72 57.44
N HIS A 2 -63.81 -1.82 58.23
CA HIS A 2 -62.43 -2.22 57.84
C HIS A 2 -61.79 -1.27 56.81
N LEU A 3 -60.76 -0.45 57.09
CA LEU A 3 -59.61 -0.47 58.03
C LEU A 3 -58.44 -1.38 57.58
N SER A 4 -57.21 -0.85 57.70
CA SER A 4 -55.89 -1.49 57.48
C SER A 4 -55.44 -1.71 56.02
N ALA A 5 -54.18 -1.48 55.62
CA ALA A 5 -53.04 -0.88 56.32
C ALA A 5 -52.00 -0.29 55.34
N GLU A 6 -51.19 0.65 55.83
CA GLU A 6 -49.99 1.17 55.15
C GLU A 6 -48.82 0.19 55.22
N ARG A 7 -48.00 0.10 54.15
CA ARG A 7 -46.58 -0.29 54.23
C ARG A 7 -45.75 0.42 53.15
N PRO A 8 -44.64 1.09 53.50
CA PRO A 8 -43.70 1.65 52.53
C PRO A 8 -42.67 0.60 52.11
N VAL A 9 -42.32 0.54 50.82
CA VAL A 9 -41.18 -0.26 50.34
C VAL A 9 -40.28 0.60 49.45
N LEU A 10 -39.22 1.08 50.09
CA LEU A 10 -37.84 1.04 49.62
C LEU A 10 -37.53 1.55 48.20
N VAL A 11 -36.99 2.77 48.15
CA VAL A 11 -36.19 3.23 47.01
C VAL A 11 -34.87 2.44 46.97
N HIS A 12 -34.71 1.60 45.96
CA HIS A 12 -33.42 1.22 45.37
C HIS A 12 -33.55 1.61 43.88
N GLY A 13 -32.57 2.15 43.20
CA GLY A 13 -31.15 2.33 43.48
C GLY A 13 -30.58 2.57 42.09
N ARG A 14 -30.17 3.80 41.77
CA ARG A 14 -29.71 4.12 40.41
C ARG A 14 -28.31 3.57 40.21
N ASP A 15 -28.22 2.43 39.52
CA ASP A 15 -26.95 1.87 39.09
C ASP A 15 -26.24 2.82 38.11
N PHE A 16 -25.37 3.66 38.67
CA PHE A 16 -24.38 4.40 37.89
C PHE A 16 -23.42 3.41 37.23
N HIS A 17 -23.67 3.10 35.96
CA HIS A 17 -22.69 2.44 35.11
C HIS A 17 -21.48 3.36 34.91
N THR A 18 -20.52 3.29 35.83
CA THR A 18 -19.18 3.86 35.63
C THR A 18 -18.41 2.98 34.65
N GLY A 19 -18.68 3.16 33.36
CA GLY A 19 -17.82 2.64 32.31
C GLY A 19 -16.41 3.26 32.39
N PRO A 20 -15.36 2.54 31.96
CA PRO A 20 -14.00 3.07 32.02
C PRO A 20 -13.88 4.31 31.13
N VAL A 21 -13.50 5.43 31.74
CA VAL A 21 -13.21 6.68 31.02
C VAL A 21 -11.97 6.44 30.17
N MET A 22 -12.17 6.23 28.87
CA MET A 22 -11.06 6.17 27.91
C MET A 22 -10.33 7.51 27.92
N ASN A 23 -9.07 7.49 28.35
CA ASN A 23 -8.18 8.63 28.40
C ASN A 23 -7.86 9.09 26.97
N GLN A 24 -8.71 9.96 26.41
CA GLN A 24 -8.52 10.54 25.08
C GLN A 24 -7.36 11.53 25.12
N THR A 25 -6.17 11.06 24.77
CA THR A 25 -5.03 11.95 24.52
C THR A 25 -5.38 12.89 23.35
N PRO A 26 -5.23 14.22 23.50
CA PRO A 26 -5.54 15.13 22.42
C PRO A 26 -4.54 14.92 21.28
N VAL A 27 -5.02 14.35 20.17
CA VAL A 27 -4.24 14.21 18.93
C VAL A 27 -3.90 15.61 18.42
N TRP A 28 -2.63 16.00 18.54
CA TRP A 28 -2.14 17.28 18.09
C TRP A 28 -2.14 17.32 16.55
N MET A 29 -3.24 17.79 15.95
CA MET A 29 -3.31 18.08 14.52
C MET A 29 -2.32 19.20 14.18
N PRO A 30 -1.30 18.97 13.32
CA PRO A 30 -0.49 20.06 12.81
C PRO A 30 -1.35 20.98 11.93
N PRO A 31 -1.10 22.30 11.93
CA PRO A 31 -1.91 23.24 11.17
C PRO A 31 -1.87 22.94 9.67
N GLN A 32 -3.03 22.62 9.11
CA GLN A 32 -3.26 22.45 7.67
C GLN A 32 -2.81 23.73 6.93
N LYS A 33 -1.62 23.69 6.32
CA LYS A 33 -1.14 24.78 5.46
C LYS A 33 -2.05 24.87 4.24
N ARG A 34 -3.03 25.78 4.29
CA ARG A 34 -3.92 26.08 3.15
C ARG A 34 -3.06 26.40 1.94
N GLY A 35 -3.12 25.56 0.92
CA GLY A 35 -2.34 25.71 -0.30
C GLY A 35 -2.65 27.05 -0.98
N PHE A 36 -1.62 27.67 -1.56
CA PHE A 36 -1.70 28.92 -2.33
C PHE A 36 -2.82 28.93 -3.39
N TRP A 37 -3.19 27.76 -3.90
CA TRP A 37 -4.22 27.52 -4.91
C TRP A 37 -5.67 27.80 -4.47
N SER A 38 -5.93 28.03 -3.18
CA SER A 38 -7.27 28.39 -2.67
C SER A 38 -7.59 29.89 -2.74
N ARG A 39 -6.78 30.71 -3.44
CA ARG A 39 -6.98 32.17 -3.57
C ARG A 39 -7.21 32.69 -4.99
N LEU A 40 -7.53 31.80 -5.95
CA LEU A 40 -7.88 32.20 -7.31
C LEU A 40 -9.40 32.14 -7.51
N THR A 41 -9.99 33.25 -7.92
CA THR A 41 -11.40 33.37 -8.29
C THR A 41 -11.69 32.66 -9.61
N PRO A 42 -12.93 32.16 -9.85
CA PRO A 42 -13.24 31.31 -11.00
C PRO A 42 -13.00 31.98 -12.37
N VAL A 43 -13.04 33.32 -12.45
CA VAL A 43 -12.85 34.10 -13.68
C VAL A 43 -11.44 33.91 -14.29
N GLN A 44 -10.43 33.54 -13.49
CA GLN A 44 -9.03 33.48 -13.95
C GLN A 44 -8.57 32.06 -14.36
N ARG A 45 -9.49 31.10 -14.54
CA ARG A 45 -9.18 29.71 -14.97
C ARG A 45 -9.56 29.38 -16.41
N VAL A 46 -10.24 30.26 -17.13
CA VAL A 46 -10.66 30.05 -18.52
C VAL A 46 -9.90 31.05 -19.41
N GLY A 47 -8.74 30.65 -19.92
CA GLY A 47 -7.88 31.58 -20.67
C GLY A 47 -6.58 31.03 -21.25
N LEU A 48 -6.45 29.72 -21.48
CA LEU A 48 -5.29 29.10 -22.15
C LEU A 48 -5.69 27.88 -23.02
N ILE A 49 -6.66 28.05 -23.93
CA ILE A 49 -6.91 27.11 -25.03
C ILE A 49 -7.26 27.89 -26.32
N ALA A 50 -6.26 28.55 -26.92
CA ALA A 50 -6.31 29.07 -28.30
C ALA A 50 -4.94 29.63 -28.75
N ALA A 51 -4.06 28.79 -29.31
CA ALA A 51 -2.99 29.16 -30.27
C ALA A 51 -1.98 27.99 -30.49
N ALA A 52 -2.33 27.01 -31.33
CA ALA A 52 -1.36 26.04 -31.88
C ALA A 52 -1.92 25.28 -33.10
N LEU A 53 -2.48 25.99 -34.07
CA LEU A 53 -2.97 25.39 -35.32
C LEU A 53 -2.57 26.26 -36.51
N ILE A 54 -1.28 26.20 -36.86
CA ILE A 54 -0.69 26.86 -38.04
C ILE A 54 0.18 25.83 -38.77
N LEU A 55 -0.20 25.54 -40.02
CA LEU A 55 0.57 24.76 -40.97
C LEU A 55 1.96 25.37 -41.21
N PRO A 56 2.98 24.53 -41.42
CA PRO A 56 3.96 24.73 -42.47
C PRO A 56 3.72 23.71 -43.59
N CYS A 57 3.16 24.20 -44.70
CA CYS A 57 3.29 23.53 -45.99
C CYS A 57 4.77 23.60 -46.46
N CYS A 58 5.16 22.68 -47.34
CA CYS A 58 6.46 22.63 -48.05
C CYS A 58 7.73 22.24 -47.23
N GLY A 59 8.32 21.11 -47.64
CA GLY A 59 9.78 20.93 -47.68
C GLY A 59 10.35 19.87 -46.74
N GLY A 60 10.81 18.74 -47.30
CA GLY A 60 11.59 17.76 -46.52
C GLY A 60 11.57 16.30 -47.00
N LEU A 61 11.67 16.05 -48.31
CA LEU A 61 11.88 14.68 -48.80
C LEU A 61 13.36 14.30 -48.58
N THR A 62 13.68 13.51 -47.56
CA THR A 62 15.00 12.85 -47.43
C THR A 62 14.82 11.34 -47.53
N ALA A 63 15.40 10.76 -48.57
CA ALA A 63 15.31 9.33 -48.86
C ALA A 63 15.90 8.49 -47.72
N ILE A 64 15.12 7.53 -47.23
CA ILE A 64 15.62 6.50 -46.32
C ILE A 64 16.15 5.35 -47.18
N GLY A 65 17.47 5.29 -47.36
CA GLY A 65 18.12 4.18 -48.04
C GLY A 65 17.96 2.89 -47.23
N ALA A 66 17.40 1.85 -47.85
CA ALA A 66 17.27 0.56 -47.22
C ALA A 66 18.64 -0.12 -47.06
N LEU A 67 19.05 -0.35 -45.82
CA LEU A 67 20.16 -1.24 -45.47
C LEU A 67 19.54 -2.47 -44.78
N THR A 68 19.22 -3.48 -45.57
CA THR A 68 18.76 -4.78 -45.06
C THR A 68 19.96 -5.58 -44.55
N ASP A 69 20.37 -5.32 -43.31
CA ASP A 69 21.29 -6.21 -42.61
C ASP A 69 20.50 -7.25 -41.80
N SER A 70 20.59 -8.50 -42.24
CA SER A 70 19.87 -9.63 -41.64
C SER A 70 20.77 -10.35 -40.64
N PRO A 71 20.53 -10.23 -39.31
CA PRO A 71 21.29 -11.02 -38.34
C PRO A 71 20.93 -12.51 -38.48
N LYS A 72 21.86 -13.26 -39.07
CA LYS A 72 21.80 -14.72 -39.21
C LYS A 72 21.72 -15.35 -37.80
N PRO A 73 20.84 -16.33 -37.53
CA PRO A 73 20.81 -16.99 -36.23
C PRO A 73 22.09 -17.79 -36.02
N VAL A 74 22.84 -17.48 -34.97
CA VAL A 74 23.93 -18.34 -34.49
C VAL A 74 23.28 -19.48 -33.71
N ALA A 75 23.23 -20.65 -34.33
CA ALA A 75 23.01 -21.90 -33.63
C ALA A 75 24.27 -22.24 -32.82
N THR A 76 24.15 -22.23 -31.49
CA THR A 76 25.11 -22.91 -30.62
C THR A 76 24.45 -24.19 -30.13
N ASP A 77 24.89 -25.30 -30.69
CA ASP A 77 24.44 -26.65 -30.35
C ASP A 77 25.29 -27.24 -29.20
N LEU A 78 24.83 -28.37 -28.65
CA LEU A 78 25.50 -29.27 -27.69
C LEU A 78 25.56 -28.84 -26.19
N PRO A 79 25.64 -29.82 -25.25
CA PRO A 79 24.78 -31.01 -25.16
C PRO A 79 24.41 -31.38 -23.67
N ALA A 80 23.88 -32.60 -23.50
CA ALA A 80 23.68 -33.37 -22.27
C ALA A 80 22.40 -33.06 -21.46
N THR A 81 21.39 -33.94 -21.30
CA THR A 81 21.29 -35.39 -20.96
C THR A 81 20.91 -35.59 -19.48
N GLU A 82 19.83 -36.38 -19.31
CA GLU A 82 19.37 -37.12 -18.14
C GLU A 82 18.77 -36.45 -16.89
N GLN A 83 17.62 -37.05 -16.55
CA GLN A 83 16.73 -36.84 -15.41
C GLN A 83 17.38 -37.28 -14.09
N LEU A 84 16.96 -36.69 -12.95
CA LEU A 84 16.37 -37.48 -11.87
C LEU A 84 15.61 -36.63 -10.82
N ALA A 85 14.64 -37.27 -10.18
CA ALA A 85 14.11 -37.05 -8.83
C ALA A 85 13.33 -35.75 -8.48
N ALA A 86 12.03 -35.94 -8.19
CA ALA A 86 11.38 -35.31 -7.03
C ALA A 86 11.53 -36.28 -5.81
N GLU A 87 11.09 -36.03 -4.57
CA GLU A 87 10.17 -35.04 -3.97
C GLU A 87 10.86 -34.46 -2.67
N PRO A 88 10.22 -34.04 -1.55
CA PRO A 88 8.81 -33.68 -1.26
C PRO A 88 8.60 -32.38 -0.42
N SER A 89 7.32 -32.13 -0.15
CA SER A 89 6.77 -31.14 0.80
C SER A 89 7.27 -31.30 2.24
N ALA A 90 7.27 -30.20 3.02
CA ALA A 90 7.33 -30.24 4.48
C ALA A 90 6.41 -29.17 5.11
N THR A 91 5.51 -29.62 5.98
CA THR A 91 4.48 -28.83 6.70
C THR A 91 5.04 -28.27 8.01
N PRO A 92 4.50 -27.18 8.60
CA PRO A 92 4.96 -26.69 9.90
C PRO A 92 4.62 -27.65 11.04
N GLY A 93 5.52 -27.79 12.03
CA GLY A 93 5.30 -28.62 13.21
C GLY A 93 4.91 -27.82 14.45
N ASP A 94 3.80 -28.20 15.09
CA ASP A 94 3.51 -27.87 16.47
C ASP A 94 4.55 -28.45 17.43
N ALA A 95 4.88 -27.72 18.50
CA ALA A 95 5.66 -28.21 19.62
C ALA A 95 4.98 -27.85 20.95
N LEU A 96 4.76 -28.87 21.78
CA LEU A 96 3.93 -28.84 22.98
C LEU A 96 4.64 -28.26 24.21
N ALA A 97 3.84 -27.93 25.22
CA ALA A 97 4.26 -27.25 26.45
C ALA A 97 4.87 -28.17 27.52
N GLY A 98 5.59 -27.53 28.46
CA GLY A 98 6.21 -28.10 29.66
C GLY A 98 7.65 -27.59 29.77
N GLY A 99 8.11 -26.88 30.82
CA GLY A 99 7.53 -26.61 32.14
C GLY A 99 8.61 -26.91 33.19
N LEU A 100 8.83 -25.99 34.15
CA LEU A 100 9.38 -26.18 35.52
C LEU A 100 10.15 -24.93 36.03
N SER A 101 10.01 -24.73 37.35
CA SER A 101 10.32 -23.56 38.18
C SER A 101 11.77 -23.10 38.31
N ALA A 102 11.94 -21.81 38.60
CA ALA A 102 12.88 -21.33 39.62
C ALA A 102 12.35 -20.04 40.29
N THR A 103 12.55 -19.90 41.60
CA THR A 103 11.85 -18.93 42.48
C THR A 103 12.65 -17.64 42.71
N PRO A 104 12.04 -16.44 42.70
CA PRO A 104 12.64 -15.23 43.28
C PRO A 104 12.45 -15.18 44.80
N GLY A 105 13.47 -14.70 45.53
CA GLY A 105 13.41 -14.43 46.96
C GLY A 105 14.04 -13.07 47.29
N ASP A 106 13.20 -12.16 47.79
CA ASP A 106 13.52 -10.97 48.60
C ASP A 106 14.04 -11.38 50.01
N PRO A 107 14.36 -10.47 50.99
CA PRO A 107 14.66 -9.01 50.99
C PRO A 107 16.04 -8.79 51.75
N PRO A 108 16.38 -7.73 52.57
CA PRO A 108 15.62 -6.55 52.97
C PRO A 108 16.33 -5.18 53.22
N ASP A 109 15.44 -4.17 53.34
CA ASP A 109 15.35 -3.08 54.34
C ASP A 109 16.17 -1.77 54.35
N ASP A 110 15.39 -0.77 54.79
CA ASP A 110 15.65 0.49 55.48
C ASP A 110 16.29 1.72 54.79
N ALA A 111 15.49 2.80 54.78
CA ALA A 111 15.93 4.18 54.74
C ALA A 111 16.23 4.69 56.17
N PRO A 112 16.91 5.83 56.33
CA PRO A 112 16.10 7.02 56.61
C PRO A 112 16.63 8.32 55.97
N ALA A 113 15.74 9.32 55.92
CA ALA A 113 16.10 10.69 55.55
C ALA A 113 16.60 11.49 56.77
N GLY A 114 17.63 12.31 56.56
CA GLY A 114 18.10 13.30 57.54
C GLY A 114 19.02 14.30 56.83
N GLY A 115 18.66 15.58 56.84
CA GLY A 115 19.49 16.63 56.23
C GLY A 115 20.37 17.33 57.26
N LEU A 116 21.29 18.18 56.77
CA LEU A 116 21.47 19.60 57.18
C LEU A 116 22.79 20.18 56.65
N SER A 117 22.70 21.43 56.19
CA SER A 117 23.71 22.50 56.25
C SER A 117 25.19 22.22 55.86
N ALA A 118 25.67 22.90 54.81
CA ALA A 118 27.10 22.98 54.48
C ALA A 118 27.53 24.41 54.10
N THR A 119 28.41 25.00 54.92
CA THR A 119 29.34 26.12 54.59
C THR A 119 30.18 26.44 55.85
N PRO A 120 31.38 27.03 55.73
CA PRO A 120 32.48 26.73 54.81
C PRO A 120 33.79 26.41 55.60
N GLY A 121 34.87 25.97 54.93
CA GLY A 121 36.16 25.76 55.61
C GLY A 121 37.31 25.38 54.67
N ASP A 122 38.24 26.32 54.53
CA ASP A 122 39.66 26.24 54.16
C ASP A 122 40.19 25.34 53.02
N THR A 123 40.76 26.04 52.04
CA THR A 123 41.80 25.59 51.10
C THR A 123 43.17 25.60 51.81
N PRO A 124 44.03 24.61 51.56
CA PRO A 124 45.32 24.91 50.90
C PRO A 124 45.45 24.10 49.59
N ASP A 125 45.72 24.73 48.44
CA ASP A 125 47.09 24.96 47.96
C ASP A 125 47.91 23.67 47.78
N ASP A 126 47.34 22.71 47.04
CA ASP A 126 48.16 21.81 46.21
C ASP A 126 48.44 22.54 44.89
N PRO A 127 49.71 22.69 44.44
CA PRO A 127 49.99 23.29 43.15
C PRO A 127 49.30 22.48 42.04
N PRO A 128 48.93 23.08 40.90
CA PRO A 128 48.39 22.32 39.78
C PRO A 128 49.49 21.41 39.22
N THR A 129 49.56 20.19 39.78
CA THR A 129 50.27 19.08 39.16
C THR A 129 49.67 18.95 37.78
N THR A 130 50.45 19.42 36.81
CA THR A 130 50.10 19.32 35.41
C THR A 130 50.26 17.86 35.05
N GLU A 131 49.24 17.05 35.36
CA GLU A 131 48.94 15.89 34.55
C GLU A 131 48.91 16.41 33.11
N ALA A 132 49.95 16.09 32.36
CA ALA A 132 50.02 16.35 30.95
C ALA A 132 48.85 15.59 30.33
N ALA A 133 47.74 16.30 30.13
CA ALA A 133 46.55 15.76 29.51
C ALA A 133 46.99 15.19 28.18
N THR A 134 47.07 13.86 28.12
CA THR A 134 47.46 13.14 26.91
C THR A 134 46.30 13.36 25.97
N THR A 135 46.41 14.42 25.16
CA THR A 135 45.31 14.93 24.32
C THR A 135 45.07 13.93 23.22
N ALA A 136 44.26 12.91 23.54
CA ALA A 136 43.87 11.86 22.62
C ALA A 136 43.31 12.51 21.36
N ALA A 137 44.07 12.39 20.26
CA ALA A 137 43.83 13.15 19.04
C ALA A 137 42.39 12.94 18.56
N THR A 138 41.58 13.99 18.68
CA THR A 138 40.14 13.92 18.43
C THR A 138 39.86 14.40 17.02
N THR A 139 39.36 13.50 16.17
CA THR A 139 39.10 13.75 14.75
C THR A 139 37.59 13.76 14.48
N THR A 140 37.11 14.77 13.77
CA THR A 140 35.73 14.80 13.27
C THR A 140 35.67 14.27 11.84
N LYS A 141 34.80 13.29 11.58
CA LYS A 141 34.54 12.69 10.26
C LYS A 141 33.07 12.89 9.84
N THR A 142 32.82 12.90 8.53
CA THR A 142 31.46 12.86 7.98
C THR A 142 31.18 11.48 7.40
N VAL A 143 30.12 10.83 7.86
CA VAL A 143 29.71 9.48 7.42
C VAL A 143 28.33 9.56 6.79
N LYS A 144 28.18 9.00 5.58
CA LYS A 144 26.89 8.91 4.88
C LYS A 144 26.35 7.47 4.99
N VAL A 145 25.08 7.33 5.34
CA VAL A 145 24.36 6.07 5.43
C VAL A 145 23.09 6.16 4.58
N THR A 146 22.92 5.24 3.63
CA THR A 146 21.69 5.13 2.84
C THR A 146 20.68 4.22 3.54
N LYS A 147 19.40 4.61 3.56
CA LYS A 147 18.28 3.75 3.94
C LYS A 147 17.21 3.77 2.84
N ALA A 148 16.52 2.65 2.66
CA ALA A 148 15.37 2.58 1.77
C ALA A 148 14.22 3.47 2.27
N VAL A 149 13.41 3.96 1.33
CA VAL A 149 12.11 4.60 1.57
C VAL A 149 11.05 3.75 0.89
N GLY A 150 10.08 3.24 1.64
CA GLY A 150 9.01 2.40 1.10
C GLY A 150 8.21 3.10 0.02
N PHE A 151 7.68 2.33 -0.93
CA PHE A 151 6.72 2.83 -1.92
C PHE A 151 5.28 2.62 -1.45
N SER A 152 4.38 3.49 -1.89
CA SER A 152 2.93 3.30 -1.75
C SER A 152 2.39 2.40 -2.87
N THR A 153 1.24 1.77 -2.63
CA THR A 153 0.43 1.15 -3.69
C THR A 153 -0.80 2.01 -3.96
N LYS A 154 -1.18 2.15 -5.24
CA LYS A 154 -2.44 2.74 -5.68
C LYS A 154 -3.21 1.72 -6.51
N THR A 155 -4.52 1.73 -6.33
CA THR A 155 -5.47 0.92 -7.09
C THR A 155 -6.20 1.79 -8.10
N VAL A 156 -6.42 1.27 -9.31
CA VAL A 156 -7.14 1.93 -10.40
C VAL A 156 -8.12 0.92 -10.99
N LYS A 157 -9.33 1.34 -11.37
CA LYS A 157 -10.30 0.48 -12.08
C LYS A 157 -9.87 0.28 -13.54
N ASP A 158 -10.14 -0.89 -14.10
CA ASP A 158 -9.75 -1.31 -15.45
C ASP A 158 -10.95 -2.03 -16.10
N ASP A 159 -11.71 -1.27 -16.89
CA ASP A 159 -12.88 -1.71 -17.69
C ASP A 159 -12.51 -2.67 -18.84
N ASN A 160 -11.22 -2.83 -19.11
CA ASN A 160 -10.68 -3.77 -20.09
C ASN A 160 -10.13 -5.05 -19.42
N LEU A 161 -10.35 -5.22 -18.11
CA LEU A 161 -9.95 -6.38 -17.33
C LEU A 161 -11.18 -6.95 -16.62
N GLU A 162 -11.40 -8.25 -16.74
CA GLU A 162 -12.54 -8.96 -16.11
C GLU A 162 -12.63 -8.67 -14.61
N GLU A 163 -13.85 -8.54 -14.10
CA GLU A 163 -14.09 -8.25 -12.69
C GLU A 163 -13.38 -9.24 -11.76
N GLY A 164 -12.87 -8.72 -10.65
CA GLY A 164 -12.08 -9.50 -9.68
C GLY A 164 -10.64 -9.82 -10.12
N LYS A 165 -10.32 -9.84 -11.43
CA LYS A 165 -8.94 -10.00 -11.89
C LYS A 165 -8.12 -8.75 -11.56
N THR A 166 -6.81 -8.92 -11.34
CA THR A 166 -5.90 -7.80 -11.06
C THR A 166 -4.64 -7.85 -11.93
N ARG A 167 -4.09 -6.68 -12.25
CA ARG A 167 -2.91 -6.54 -13.12
C ARG A 167 -2.00 -5.41 -12.65
N VAL A 168 -0.71 -5.67 -12.49
CA VAL A 168 0.26 -4.62 -12.11
C VAL A 168 0.57 -3.76 -13.34
N ARG A 169 0.00 -2.54 -13.41
CA ARG A 169 0.29 -1.54 -14.45
C ARG A 169 1.63 -0.82 -14.21
N THR A 170 2.09 -0.72 -12.95
CA THR A 170 3.41 -0.13 -12.62
C THR A 170 4.00 -0.84 -11.42
N LYS A 171 5.24 -1.34 -11.54
CA LYS A 171 5.97 -1.94 -10.42
C LYS A 171 6.39 -0.84 -9.44
N GLY A 172 6.17 -1.08 -8.15
CA GLY A 172 6.67 -0.18 -7.09
C GLY A 172 8.17 -0.32 -6.92
N VAL A 173 8.86 0.80 -6.69
CA VAL A 173 10.33 0.82 -6.50
C VAL A 173 10.67 1.64 -5.26
N PRO A 174 11.46 1.12 -4.31
CA PRO A 174 11.83 1.87 -3.12
C PRO A 174 12.70 3.09 -3.46
N GLY A 175 12.39 4.18 -2.79
CA GLY A 175 13.22 5.38 -2.75
C GLY A 175 14.46 5.16 -1.89
N VAL A 176 15.31 6.18 -1.84
CA VAL A 176 16.52 6.22 -1.02
C VAL A 176 16.51 7.52 -0.22
N ARG A 177 16.79 7.42 1.07
CA ARG A 177 17.18 8.55 1.91
C ARG A 177 18.65 8.41 2.32
N THR A 178 19.35 9.54 2.36
CA THR A 178 20.75 9.63 2.75
C THR A 178 20.84 10.39 4.07
N LEU A 179 21.21 9.64 5.11
CA LEU A 179 21.50 10.16 6.43
C LEU A 179 22.98 10.54 6.47
N THR A 180 23.28 11.81 6.73
CA THR A 180 24.65 12.28 6.92
C THR A 180 24.88 12.51 8.41
N TYR A 181 25.91 11.89 8.95
CA TYR A 181 26.31 11.97 10.36
C TYR A 181 27.65 12.68 10.47
N ARG A 182 27.77 13.55 11.47
CA ARG A 182 29.06 13.98 12.02
C ARG A 182 29.45 13.00 13.11
N VAL A 183 30.60 12.35 12.96
CA VAL A 183 31.14 11.36 13.90
C VAL A 183 32.42 11.92 14.49
N VAL A 184 32.53 11.94 15.82
CA VAL A 184 33.73 12.33 16.54
C VAL A 184 34.44 11.06 16.99
N VAL A 185 35.71 10.94 16.66
CA VAL A 185 36.59 9.79 16.98
C VAL A 185 37.69 10.28 17.90
N SER A 186 37.89 9.61 19.03
CA SER A 186 39.00 9.86 19.97
C SER A 186 39.69 8.54 20.31
N GLY A 187 41.02 8.52 20.37
CA GLY A 187 41.79 7.29 20.58
C GLY A 187 41.49 6.17 19.56
N GLY A 188 41.11 6.53 18.33
CA GLY A 188 40.70 5.58 17.29
C GLY A 188 39.29 4.99 17.43
N LYS A 189 38.56 5.26 18.53
CA LYS A 189 37.20 4.77 18.78
C LYS A 189 36.16 5.88 18.55
N GLU A 190 34.96 5.50 18.13
CA GLU A 190 33.84 6.44 17.99
C GLU A 190 33.38 6.92 19.37
N ALA A 191 33.55 8.23 19.62
CA ALA A 191 33.19 8.87 20.87
C ALA A 191 31.80 9.51 20.83
N SER A 192 31.34 9.99 19.67
CA SER A 192 29.95 10.43 19.49
C SER A 192 29.53 10.47 18.01
N ARG A 193 28.21 10.44 17.78
CA ARG A 193 27.58 10.53 16.46
C ARG A 193 26.36 11.44 16.51
N LYS A 194 26.33 12.46 15.65
CA LYS A 194 25.21 13.39 15.50
C LYS A 194 24.69 13.39 14.07
N LEU A 195 23.38 13.20 13.89
CA LEU A 195 22.74 13.36 12.58
C LEU A 195 22.80 14.85 12.19
N VAL A 196 23.29 15.15 10.99
CA VAL A 196 23.40 16.52 10.45
C VAL A 196 22.54 16.75 9.20
N SER A 197 22.04 15.69 8.55
CA SER A 197 21.11 15.78 7.43
C SER A 197 20.35 14.45 7.23
N ASP A 198 19.04 14.50 6.97
CA ASP A 198 18.24 13.40 6.41
C ASP A 198 17.53 13.93 5.16
N VAL A 199 17.86 13.39 3.98
CA VAL A 199 17.32 13.84 2.69
C VAL A 199 16.93 12.64 1.84
N VAL A 200 15.72 12.66 1.29
CA VAL A 200 15.28 11.69 0.28
C VAL A 200 15.97 12.02 -1.05
N THR A 201 17.06 11.32 -1.34
CA THR A 201 17.89 11.49 -2.55
C THR A 201 17.32 10.79 -3.78
N ARG A 202 16.47 9.77 -3.60
CA ARG A 202 15.64 9.20 -4.67
C ARG A 202 14.21 9.00 -4.16
N LYS A 203 13.22 9.57 -4.85
CA LYS A 203 11.80 9.35 -4.50
C LYS A 203 11.39 7.89 -4.80
N PRO A 204 10.51 7.29 -3.99
CA PRO A 204 9.92 5.99 -4.33
C PRO A 204 8.97 6.11 -5.53
N VAL A 205 8.86 5.05 -6.31
CA VAL A 205 7.87 4.90 -7.39
C VAL A 205 6.68 4.11 -6.84
N THR A 206 5.48 4.68 -6.91
CA THR A 206 4.23 4.04 -6.48
C THR A 206 3.92 2.81 -7.32
N LYS A 207 3.60 1.68 -6.68
CA LYS A 207 3.03 0.50 -7.36
C LYS A 207 1.62 0.84 -7.81
N VAL A 208 1.28 0.60 -9.08
CA VAL A 208 -0.08 0.76 -9.59
C VAL A 208 -0.65 -0.61 -9.94
N VAL A 209 -1.77 -0.96 -9.31
CA VAL A 209 -2.53 -2.18 -9.56
C VAL A 209 -3.86 -1.80 -10.20
N ALA A 210 -4.12 -2.33 -11.38
CA ALA A 210 -5.44 -2.37 -11.97
C ALA A 210 -6.26 -3.46 -11.28
N ILE A 211 -7.50 -3.13 -10.89
CA ILE A 211 -8.55 -4.10 -10.57
C ILE A 211 -9.56 -4.05 -11.71
N GLY A 212 -9.89 -5.21 -12.25
CA GLY A 212 -10.84 -5.34 -13.32
C GLY A 212 -12.25 -4.95 -12.89
N THR A 213 -12.96 -4.29 -13.79
CA THR A 213 -14.37 -3.94 -13.66
C THR A 213 -15.15 -4.22 -14.96
N LYS A 214 -14.59 -5.03 -15.88
CA LYS A 214 -15.34 -5.59 -16.99
C LYS A 214 -16.19 -6.72 -16.43
N THR A 215 -17.48 -6.48 -16.24
CA THR A 215 -18.40 -7.57 -15.96
C THR A 215 -18.54 -8.42 -17.23
N ALA A 216 -18.53 -9.75 -17.09
CA ALA A 216 -19.22 -10.57 -18.08
C ALA A 216 -20.69 -10.22 -17.88
N GLY A 217 -21.31 -9.60 -18.90
CA GLY A 217 -22.42 -8.66 -18.69
C GLY A 217 -23.44 -9.16 -17.68
N ASP A 218 -23.79 -8.33 -16.69
CA ASP A 218 -24.41 -8.77 -15.44
C ASP A 218 -25.84 -9.29 -15.65
N GLY A 219 -25.96 -10.57 -16.02
CA GLY A 219 -27.20 -11.18 -16.48
C GLY A 219 -27.27 -11.43 -17.99
N CYS A 220 -26.14 -11.45 -18.71
CA CYS A 220 -26.02 -11.89 -20.10
C CYS A 220 -25.52 -13.35 -20.17
N ASP A 221 -26.10 -14.15 -21.05
CA ASP A 221 -25.64 -15.52 -21.30
C ASP A 221 -24.34 -15.50 -22.15
N PRO A 222 -23.29 -16.24 -21.75
CA PRO A 222 -21.98 -16.19 -22.40
C PRO A 222 -21.92 -16.87 -23.78
N ASN A 223 -22.96 -17.58 -24.21
CA ASN A 223 -22.99 -18.25 -25.51
C ASN A 223 -23.37 -17.31 -26.67
N TYR A 224 -23.69 -16.03 -26.41
CA TYR A 224 -24.20 -15.08 -27.41
C TYR A 224 -23.52 -13.70 -27.32
N ASP A 225 -23.38 -13.01 -28.46
CA ASP A 225 -23.00 -11.60 -28.55
C ASP A 225 -23.80 -10.88 -29.65
N PRO A 226 -24.49 -9.75 -29.39
CA PRO A 226 -24.53 -8.99 -28.12
C PRO A 226 -25.31 -9.72 -27.01
N CYS A 227 -25.35 -9.09 -25.83
CA CYS A 227 -25.97 -9.61 -24.61
C CYS A 227 -27.39 -10.17 -24.81
N VAL A 228 -27.54 -11.49 -24.66
CA VAL A 228 -28.83 -12.18 -24.47
C VAL A 228 -29.08 -12.33 -22.97
N PRO A 229 -30.24 -11.93 -22.42
CA PRO A 229 -30.48 -11.98 -20.98
C PRO A 229 -30.61 -13.43 -20.47
N VAL A 230 -30.01 -13.73 -19.31
CA VAL A 230 -30.14 -15.04 -18.65
C VAL A 230 -31.56 -15.18 -18.08
N ALA A 231 -32.44 -15.79 -18.87
CA ALA A 231 -33.81 -16.15 -18.51
C ALA A 231 -34.03 -17.67 -18.61
N SER A 232 -35.23 -18.14 -18.27
CA SER A 232 -35.61 -19.55 -18.47
C SER A 232 -35.86 -19.90 -19.93
N ASP A 233 -36.14 -18.89 -20.75
CA ASP A 233 -36.55 -18.95 -22.15
C ASP A 233 -36.39 -17.53 -22.72
N VAL A 234 -35.90 -17.40 -23.95
CA VAL A 234 -35.65 -16.13 -24.63
C VAL A 234 -36.03 -16.29 -26.09
N ASP A 235 -36.82 -15.36 -26.62
CA ASP A 235 -37.31 -15.40 -28.00
C ASP A 235 -36.72 -14.26 -28.86
N CYS A 236 -36.68 -14.45 -30.18
CA CYS A 236 -36.44 -13.35 -31.11
C CYS A 236 -37.60 -12.34 -31.12
N ALA A 237 -37.29 -11.05 -31.03
CA ALA A 237 -38.28 -9.99 -31.11
C ALA A 237 -39.06 -10.03 -32.44
N GLY A 238 -40.39 -9.95 -32.38
CA GLY A 238 -41.27 -10.05 -33.55
C GLY A 238 -41.65 -11.48 -33.98
N GLY A 239 -41.07 -12.51 -33.35
CA GLY A 239 -41.45 -13.91 -33.57
C GLY A 239 -42.78 -14.32 -32.91
N SER A 240 -43.17 -15.58 -33.12
CA SER A 240 -44.35 -16.22 -32.47
C SER A 240 -44.07 -16.70 -31.03
N GLY A 241 -43.02 -16.16 -30.41
CA GLY A 241 -42.54 -16.54 -29.09
C GLY A 241 -43.57 -16.37 -27.97
N ASN A 242 -43.33 -17.06 -26.86
CA ASN A 242 -44.15 -16.94 -25.64
C ASN A 242 -43.30 -16.84 -24.35
N GLY A 243 -42.00 -16.65 -24.49
CA GLY A 243 -41.04 -16.57 -23.41
C GLY A 243 -41.17 -15.28 -22.58
N PRO A 244 -40.51 -15.25 -21.40
CA PRO A 244 -40.49 -14.10 -20.50
C PRO A 244 -39.55 -12.97 -20.96
N ALA A 245 -38.67 -13.23 -21.94
CA ALA A 245 -37.69 -12.28 -22.45
C ALA A 245 -37.60 -12.35 -23.98
N TYR A 246 -37.29 -11.21 -24.61
CA TYR A 246 -37.12 -11.10 -26.06
C TYR A 246 -35.84 -10.32 -26.38
N VAL A 247 -35.21 -10.63 -27.51
CA VAL A 247 -33.99 -9.97 -27.99
C VAL A 247 -34.10 -9.58 -29.46
N ASP A 248 -33.58 -8.40 -29.81
CA ASP A 248 -33.47 -7.92 -31.19
C ASP A 248 -32.15 -8.40 -31.80
N GLY A 249 -32.20 -9.04 -32.98
CA GLY A 249 -31.01 -9.51 -33.69
C GLY A 249 -30.45 -8.54 -34.73
N PRO A 250 -29.42 -8.96 -35.49
CA PRO A 250 -28.78 -10.29 -35.45
C PRO A 250 -27.88 -10.49 -34.21
N ILE A 251 -27.80 -11.73 -33.74
CA ILE A 251 -27.03 -12.16 -32.57
C ILE A 251 -26.07 -13.27 -32.97
N THR A 252 -24.79 -13.13 -32.69
CA THR A 252 -23.80 -14.19 -32.97
C THR A 252 -23.85 -15.26 -31.89
N VAL A 253 -23.99 -16.53 -32.28
CA VAL A 253 -23.82 -17.68 -31.38
C VAL A 253 -22.32 -18.00 -31.28
N ILE A 254 -21.77 -17.85 -30.08
CA ILE A 254 -20.36 -18.09 -29.73
C ILE A 254 -20.15 -19.51 -29.19
N GLY A 255 -21.15 -20.04 -28.49
CA GLY A 255 -21.10 -21.33 -27.80
C GLY A 255 -22.21 -22.29 -28.23
N ASP A 256 -22.90 -22.87 -27.26
CA ASP A 256 -24.08 -23.71 -27.51
C ASP A 256 -25.35 -22.84 -27.61
N ASP A 257 -26.24 -23.12 -28.56
CA ASP A 257 -27.54 -22.44 -28.68
C ASP A 257 -28.54 -22.98 -27.64
N VAL A 258 -28.37 -22.56 -26.38
CA VAL A 258 -29.18 -22.96 -25.22
C VAL A 258 -30.65 -22.51 -25.33
N TYR A 259 -30.97 -21.54 -26.18
CA TYR A 259 -32.29 -20.92 -26.33
C TYR A 259 -32.96 -21.23 -27.69
N ASP A 260 -32.36 -22.08 -28.53
CA ASP A 260 -32.83 -22.41 -29.89
C ASP A 260 -33.09 -21.16 -30.77
N LEU A 261 -32.27 -20.11 -30.62
CA LEU A 261 -32.39 -18.83 -31.34
C LEU A 261 -31.80 -18.85 -32.76
N ASP A 262 -30.87 -19.78 -33.04
CA ASP A 262 -30.21 -20.04 -34.34
C ASP A 262 -30.74 -21.38 -34.89
N ARG A 263 -32.00 -21.35 -35.34
CA ARG A 263 -32.74 -22.57 -35.70
C ARG A 263 -32.23 -23.26 -36.97
N ASP A 264 -31.58 -22.54 -37.88
CA ASP A 264 -30.94 -23.10 -39.07
C ASP A 264 -29.45 -23.40 -38.90
N GLY A 265 -28.82 -22.92 -37.82
CA GLY A 265 -27.50 -23.35 -37.34
C GLY A 265 -26.35 -22.73 -38.12
N ASP A 266 -26.50 -21.48 -38.57
CA ASP A 266 -25.50 -20.77 -39.37
C ASP A 266 -24.50 -19.95 -38.53
N GLY A 267 -24.78 -19.80 -37.23
CA GLY A 267 -24.04 -18.99 -36.26
C GLY A 267 -24.68 -17.62 -35.96
N VAL A 268 -25.81 -17.28 -36.59
CA VAL A 268 -26.50 -15.98 -36.46
C VAL A 268 -27.97 -16.15 -36.05
N ALA A 269 -28.21 -16.07 -34.75
CA ALA A 269 -29.54 -16.01 -34.16
C ALA A 269 -30.31 -14.73 -34.53
N CYS A 270 -31.63 -14.84 -34.66
CA CYS A 270 -32.58 -13.73 -34.85
C CYS A 270 -32.26 -12.80 -36.05
N ASP A 271 -31.87 -13.36 -37.19
CA ASP A 271 -31.53 -12.64 -38.43
C ASP A 271 -32.75 -12.21 -39.29
N SER A 272 -33.95 -12.67 -38.91
CA SER A 272 -35.17 -12.77 -39.74
C SER A 272 -36.08 -11.53 -39.78
#